data_AF-A0A4R1BWC6-F1
#
_entry.id   AF-A0A4R1BWC6-F1
#
_cell.length_a   1.000
_cell.length_b   1.000
_cell.length_c   1.000
_cell.angle_alpha   90.00
_cell.angle_beta   90.00
_cell.angle_gamma   90.00
#
_symmetry.space_group_name_H-M   'P 1'
#
loop_
_entity.id
_entity.type
_entity.pdbx_description
1 polymer ?
#
loop_
_entity_poly.entity_id
_entity_poly.type
_entity_poly.pdbx_seq_one_letter_code
_entity_poly.pdbx_strand_id
1 'polypeptide(L)'
;MPLTEDEVTRLDDRAREVGRRVGWDLKFVVAPNPEFVGLAVGSIFIKGLDRLNDLAYLDIDLDLDAIERGDRRIVFDEDGDPRLL
;
A
#
# COMPACT_ATOMS: atom_id res chain seq x y z
N MET A 1 7.76 15.92 7.24
CA MET A 1 6.92 16.08 8.45
C MET A 1 6.22 14.74 8.69
N PRO A 2 5.67 14.42 9.88
CA PRO A 2 4.81 13.24 9.98
C PRO A 2 3.57 13.44 9.09
N LEU A 3 3.10 12.38 8.43
CA LEU A 3 1.88 12.42 7.62
C LEU A 3 0.68 12.85 8.46
N THR A 4 -0.19 13.65 7.86
CA THR A 4 -1.46 14.07 8.46
C THR A 4 -2.51 12.96 8.35
N GLU A 5 -3.50 12.97 9.23
CA GLU A 5 -4.63 12.02 9.20
C GLU A 5 -5.40 12.08 7.87
N ASP A 6 -5.48 13.27 7.26
CA ASP A 6 -6.08 13.48 5.93
C ASP A 6 -5.29 12.76 4.82
N GLU A 7 -3.96 12.81 4.86
CA GLU A 7 -3.10 12.15 3.87
C GLU A 7 -3.18 10.62 4.00
N VAL A 8 -3.19 10.11 5.23
CA VAL A 8 -3.39 8.68 5.51
C VAL A 8 -4.74 8.21 4.98
N THR A 9 -5.81 8.98 5.23
CA THR A 9 -7.16 8.65 4.77
C THR A 9 -7.24 8.63 3.24
N ARG A 10 -6.65 9.63 2.57
CA ARG A 10 -6.62 9.69 1.10
C ARG A 10 -5.90 8.50 0.48
N LEU A 11 -4.77 8.08 1.04
CA LEU A 11 -4.05 6.91 0.55
C LEU A 11 -4.81 5.62 0.78
N ASP A 12 -5.47 5.47 1.93
CA ASP A 12 -6.29 4.27 2.19
C ASP A 12 -7.47 4.17 1.23
N ASP A 13 -8.17 5.28 0.98
CA ASP A 13 -9.26 5.31 -0.01
C ASP A 13 -8.77 4.97 -1.41
N ARG A 14 -7.60 5.52 -1.82
CA ARG A 14 -6.98 5.22 -3.11
C ARG A 14 -6.55 3.75 -3.20
N ALA A 15 -5.93 3.20 -2.16
CA ALA A 15 -5.52 1.81 -2.12
C ALA A 15 -6.73 0.87 -2.29
N ARG A 16 -7.84 1.15 -1.60
CA ARG A 16 -9.09 0.39 -1.74
C ARG A 16 -9.70 0.53 -3.12
N GLU A 17 -9.63 1.70 -3.75
CA GLU A 17 -10.11 1.90 -5.12
C GLU A 17 -9.29 1.10 -6.13
N VAL A 18 -7.97 1.23 -6.10
CA VAL A 18 -7.05 0.46 -6.96
C VAL A 18 -7.25 -1.04 -6.73
N GLY A 19 -7.31 -1.47 -5.46
CA GLY A 19 -7.57 -2.85 -5.08
C GLY A 19 -8.84 -3.40 -5.73
N ARG A 20 -9.96 -2.69 -5.61
CA ARG A 20 -11.22 -3.08 -6.26
C ARG A 20 -11.09 -3.18 -7.79
N ARG A 21 -10.32 -2.30 -8.42
CA ARG A 21 -10.07 -2.33 -9.88
C ARG A 21 -9.25 -3.55 -10.30
N VAL A 22 -8.26 -3.95 -9.49
CA VAL A 22 -7.36 -5.08 -9.79
C VAL A 22 -7.82 -6.42 -9.18
N GLY A 23 -8.93 -6.44 -8.43
CA GLY A 23 -9.48 -7.64 -7.81
C GLY A 23 -8.83 -8.05 -6.48
N TRP A 24 -8.21 -7.12 -5.77
CA TRP A 24 -7.50 -7.34 -4.50
C TRP A 24 -8.06 -6.48 -3.36
N ASP A 25 -8.05 -6.99 -2.12
CA ASP A 25 -8.43 -6.21 -0.92
C ASP A 25 -7.26 -5.36 -0.42
N LEU A 26 -6.88 -4.34 -1.20
CA LEU A 26 -5.77 -3.43 -0.88
C LEU A 26 -6.15 -2.38 0.16
N LYS A 27 -5.25 -2.14 1.12
CA LYS A 27 -5.39 -1.15 2.19
C LYS A 27 -4.06 -0.47 2.48
N PHE A 28 -4.12 0.79 2.87
CA PHE A 28 -2.98 1.50 3.43
C PHE A 28 -2.98 1.32 4.95
N VAL A 29 -1.85 0.87 5.51
CA VAL A 29 -1.77 0.56 6.93
C VAL A 29 -0.67 1.40 7.57
N VAL A 30 -1.04 2.12 8.62
CA VAL A 30 -0.10 2.76 9.55
C VAL A 30 0.13 1.81 10.71
N ALA A 31 1.39 1.47 10.98
CA ALA A 31 1.73 0.61 12.09
C ALA A 31 1.41 1.29 13.44
N PRO A 32 1.20 0.50 14.52
CA PRO A 32 0.97 1.06 15.86
C PRO A 32 2.14 1.92 16.35
N ASN A 33 3.35 1.70 15.83
CA ASN A 33 4.41 2.69 15.87
C ASN A 33 4.22 3.61 14.64
N PRO A 34 3.78 4.88 14.81
CA PRO A 34 3.47 5.79 13.70
C PRO A 34 4.67 6.07 12.81
N GLU A 35 5.86 5.58 13.17
CA GLU A 35 7.04 5.60 12.33
C GLU A 35 6.95 4.73 11.08
N PHE A 36 5.94 3.88 10.87
CA PHE A 36 5.93 2.96 9.73
C PHE A 36 4.60 2.89 8.98
N VAL A 37 4.68 2.86 7.65
CA VAL A 37 3.55 2.69 6.74
C VAL A 37 3.82 1.63 5.69
N GLY A 38 2.75 1.07 5.14
CA GLY A 38 2.84 0.12 4.04
C GLY A 38 1.52 -0.13 3.34
N LEU A 39 1.60 -0.91 2.26
CA LEU A 39 0.43 -1.46 1.56
C LEU A 39 0.22 -2.89 2.01
N ALA A 40 -1.04 -3.22 2.30
CA ALA A 40 -1.44 -4.56 2.68
C ALA A 40 -2.56 -5.07 1.76
N VAL A 41 -2.57 -6.38 1.54
CA VAL A 41 -3.70 -7.13 0.99
C VAL A 41 -4.32 -7.93 2.12
N GLY A 42 -5.53 -7.56 2.53
CA GLY A 42 -6.16 -8.12 3.73
C GLY A 42 -5.32 -7.80 4.98
N SER A 43 -4.68 -8.84 5.54
CA SER A 43 -3.82 -8.73 6.74
C SER A 43 -2.33 -8.87 6.44
N ILE A 44 -1.94 -8.96 5.16
CA ILE A 44 -0.58 -9.27 4.72
C ILE A 44 0.03 -8.04 4.06
N PHE A 45 1.18 -7.59 4.57
CA PHE A 45 1.92 -6.45 4.01
C PHE A 45 2.65 -6.87 2.73
N ILE A 46 2.30 -6.25 1.61
CA ILE A 46 2.93 -6.48 0.30
C ILE A 46 4.04 -5.47 -0.01
N LYS A 47 4.04 -4.33 0.70
CA LYS A 47 5.11 -3.34 0.71
C LYS A 47 5.47 -3.01 2.15
N GLY A 48 6.76 -3.16 2.44
CA GLY A 48 7.30 -3.14 3.79
C GLY A 48 7.15 -1.79 4.48
N LEU A 49 7.21 -1.86 5.81
CA LEU A 49 7.21 -0.78 6.78
C LEU A 49 8.32 0.24 6.48
N ASP A 50 8.06 1.13 5.52
CA ASP A 50 8.92 2.26 5.24
C ASP A 50 8.69 3.32 6.31
N ARG A 51 9.79 3.99 6.69
CA ARG A 51 9.72 4.99 7.74
C ARG A 51 8.80 6.12 7.29
N LEU A 52 7.76 6.45 8.06
CA LEU A 52 6.76 7.48 7.79
C LEU A 52 7.47 8.81 7.51
N ASN A 53 7.66 9.11 6.24
CA ASN A 53 8.21 10.36 5.74
C ASN A 53 7.50 10.71 4.42
N ASP A 54 7.67 11.95 3.97
CA ASP A 54 7.05 12.44 2.73
C ASP A 54 7.45 11.60 1.49
N LEU A 55 8.59 10.90 1.55
CA LEU A 55 9.04 9.99 0.48
C LEU A 55 8.26 8.67 0.46
N ALA A 56 7.93 8.11 1.63
CA ALA A 56 7.15 6.88 1.74
C ALA A 56 5.72 7.06 1.22
N TYR A 57 5.12 8.24 1.44
CA TYR A 57 3.84 8.61 0.83
C TYR A 57 3.92 8.56 -0.69
N LEU A 58 4.88 9.29 -1.27
CA LEU A 58 5.03 9.38 -2.72
C LEU A 58 5.34 8.02 -3.33
N ASP A 59 6.16 7.21 -2.68
CA ASP A 59 6.55 5.90 -3.16
C ASP A 59 5.39 4.88 -3.11
N ILE A 60 4.47 5.02 -2.15
CA ILE A 60 3.24 4.23 -2.11
C ILE A 60 2.25 4.70 -3.18
N ASP A 61 2.13 6.00 -3.37
CA ASP A 61 1.30 6.62 -4.39
C ASP A 61 1.71 6.17 -5.81
N LEU A 62 3.02 6.15 -6.08
CA LEU A 62 3.59 5.64 -7.33
C LEU A 62 3.35 4.15 -7.54
N ASP A 63 3.39 3.36 -6.48
CA ASP A 63 3.11 1.92 -6.57
C ASP A 63 1.63 1.65 -6.85
N LEU A 64 0.72 2.44 -6.27
CA LEU A 64 -0.70 2.36 -6.59
C LEU A 64 -0.96 2.69 -8.06
N ASP A 65 -0.29 3.71 -8.61
CA ASP A 65 -0.32 4.01 -10.05
C ASP A 65 0.21 2.86 -10.90
N ALA A 66 1.33 2.25 -10.51
CA ALA A 66 1.93 1.14 -11.23
C ALA A 66 1.04 -0.12 -11.20
N ILE A 67 0.39 -0.40 -10.06
CA ILE A 67 -0.58 -1.49 -9.91
C ILE A 67 -1.79 -1.25 -10.81
N GLU A 68 -2.33 -0.03 -10.81
CA GLU A 68 -3.49 0.34 -11.61
C GLU A 68 -3.21 0.24 -13.12
N ARG A 69 -2.01 0.65 -13.55
CA ARG A 69 -1.55 0.53 -14.95
C ARG A 69 -1.20 -0.90 -15.35
N GLY A 70 -1.02 -1.79 -14.37
CA GLY A 70 -0.59 -3.17 -14.57
C GLY A 70 0.92 -3.33 -14.81
N ASP A 71 1.70 -2.27 -14.57
CA ASP A 71 3.16 -2.24 -14.58
C ASP A 71 3.73 -3.01 -13.38
N ARG A 72 3.04 -2.93 -12.24
CA ARG A 72 3.26 -3.80 -11.07
C ARG A 72 2.06 -4.70 -10.86
N ARG A 73 2.29 -5.90 -10.33
CA ARG A 73 1.22 -6.87 -10.11
C ARG A 73 1.33 -7.51 -8.75
N ILE A 74 0.18 -7.71 -8.14
CA ILE A 74 0.05 -8.50 -6.91
C ILE A 74 -0.10 -9.95 -7.34
N VAL A 75 0.79 -10.81 -6.86
CA VAL A 75 0.77 -12.26 -7.10
C VAL A 75 0.88 -13.00 -5.79
N PHE A 76 0.44 -14.25 -5.74
CA PHE A 76 0.75 -15.14 -4.63
C PHE A 76 2.16 -15.72 -4.80
N ASP A 77 2.92 -15.78 -3.72
CA ASP A 77 4.21 -16.48 -3.66
C ASP A 77 4.02 -18.00 -3.45
N GLU A 78 5.11 -18.71 -3.16
CA GLU A 78 5.11 -20.16 -2.92
C GLU A 78 4.32 -20.57 -1.66
N ASP A 79 4.19 -19.67 -0.69
CA ASP A 79 3.45 -19.87 0.57
C ASP A 79 1.97 -19.46 0.45
N GLY A 80 1.59 -18.84 -0.67
CA GLY A 80 0.26 -18.30 -0.89
C GLY A 80 0.07 -16.89 -0.33
N ASP A 81 1.15 -16.21 0.03
CA ASP A 81 1.13 -14.83 0.51
C ASP A 81 1.15 -13.87 -0.69
N PRO A 82 0.29 -12.83 -0.72
CA PRO A 82 0.34 -11.81 -1.74
C PRO A 82 1.66 -11.05 -1.64
N ARG A 83 2.30 -10.82 -2.79
CA ARG A 83 3.50 -10.01 -2.96
C ARG A 83 3.38 -9.09 -4.16
N LEU A 84 4.01 -7.93 -4.07
CA LEU A 84 4.12 -6.98 -5.17
C LEU A 84 5.34 -7.33 -6.04
N LEU A 85 5.12 -7.53 -7.34
CA LEU A 85 6.14 -7.72 -8.38
C LEU A 85 6.20 -6.52 -9.32
#